data_AF-A0A1Y4IFX1-F1
#
_entry.id   AF-A0A1Y4IFX1-F1
#
_cell.length_a   1.000
_cell.length_b   1.000
_cell.length_c   1.000
_cell.angle_alpha   90.00
_cell.angle_beta   90.00
_cell.angle_gamma   90.00
#
_symmetry.space_group_name_H-M   'P 1'
#
loop_
_entity.id
_entity.type
_entity.pdbx_description
1 polymer ?
#
loop_
_entity_poly.entity_id
_entity_poly.type
_entity_poly.pdbx_seq_one_letter_code
_entity_poly.pdbx_strand_id
1 'polypeptide(L)'
;MEPITIRWETGHMTINPDAFFPTSAARIRKLLRVVALDFEHQDVIRMQLAGACESRAQELLDGRKSLANEAVNHHQKAADLEPQIETAKRRITTLRACIKEQPKKARQLGYPERLHEEREQLKKLTAERSGALSAFRKKKREFEAAEATAEKLRQNAEVLRP
;
A
#
# COMPACT_ATOMS: atom_id res chain seq x y z
N MET A 1 -8.75 20.83 -0.29
CA MET A 1 -8.67 21.94 0.68
C MET A 1 -8.81 23.28 -0.02
N GLU A 2 -9.24 24.35 0.65
CA GLU A 2 -9.30 25.68 0.02
C GLU A 2 -7.91 26.25 -0.22
N PRO A 3 -7.65 26.94 -1.35
CA PRO A 3 -6.39 27.60 -1.60
C PRO A 3 -6.13 28.74 -0.61
N ILE A 4 -4.90 28.86 -0.12
CA ILE A 4 -4.48 29.92 0.81
C ILE A 4 -3.89 31.07 -0.01
N THR A 5 -4.35 32.29 0.23
CA THR A 5 -3.87 33.50 -0.47
C THR A 5 -2.98 34.33 0.45
N ILE A 6 -1.82 34.73 -0.07
CA ILE A 6 -0.85 35.62 0.56
C ILE A 6 -0.89 36.93 -0.21
N ARG A 7 -1.03 38.08 0.48
CA ARG A 7 -1.13 39.40 -0.14
C ARG A 7 -0.03 40.33 0.36
N TRP A 8 0.47 41.20 -0.51
CA TRP A 8 1.41 42.26 -0.15
C TRP A 8 1.17 43.47 -1.06
N GLU A 9 1.84 44.58 -0.79
CA GLU A 9 1.56 45.88 -1.42
C GLU A 9 1.49 45.86 -2.95
N THR A 10 2.31 45.02 -3.59
CA THR A 10 2.44 44.99 -5.07
C THR A 10 1.81 43.75 -5.71
N GLY A 11 1.15 42.87 -4.96
CA GLY A 11 0.62 41.63 -5.54
C GLY A 11 0.06 40.62 -4.55
N HIS A 12 -0.25 39.43 -5.07
CA HIS A 12 -0.72 38.31 -4.28
C HIS A 12 -0.21 36.98 -4.87
N MET A 13 -0.21 35.93 -4.04
CA MET A 13 0.09 34.56 -4.45
C MET A 13 -0.94 33.63 -3.81
N THR A 14 -1.45 32.68 -4.58
CA THR A 14 -2.34 31.63 -4.08
C THR A 14 -1.64 30.28 -4.10
N ILE A 15 -1.75 29.53 -3.01
CA ILE A 15 -1.16 28.21 -2.86
C ILE A 15 -2.27 27.20 -2.66
N ASN A 16 -2.23 26.11 -3.42
CA ASN A 16 -3.00 24.92 -3.11
C ASN A 16 -2.14 23.99 -2.22
N PRO A 17 -2.49 23.79 -0.94
CA PRO A 17 -1.72 22.93 -0.03
C PRO A 17 -1.64 21.49 -0.52
N ASP A 18 -2.68 20.97 -1.18
CA ASP A 18 -2.75 19.59 -1.66
C ASP A 18 -1.74 19.33 -2.78
N ALA A 19 -1.49 20.34 -3.62
CA ALA A 19 -0.53 20.29 -4.73
C ALA A 19 0.91 20.61 -4.29
N PHE A 20 1.07 21.43 -3.25
CA PHE A 20 2.37 21.88 -2.78
C PHE A 20 3.02 20.90 -1.80
N PHE A 21 2.24 20.26 -0.94
CA PHE A 21 2.73 19.36 0.11
C PHE A 21 2.47 17.88 -0.23
N PRO A 22 3.30 16.94 0.29
CA PRO A 22 4.54 17.18 1.03
C PRO A 22 5.68 17.69 0.12
N THR A 23 6.65 18.38 0.72
CA THR A 23 7.76 19.03 0.00
C THR A 23 9.03 19.06 0.84
N SER A 24 10.13 19.63 0.34
CA SER A 24 11.36 19.76 1.12
C SER A 24 11.34 20.96 2.06
N ALA A 25 12.01 20.87 3.21
CA ALA A 25 12.17 21.99 4.13
C ALA A 25 12.75 23.26 3.45
N ALA A 26 13.62 23.08 2.45
CA ALA A 26 14.16 24.20 1.66
C ALA A 26 13.06 24.93 0.86
N ARG A 27 12.10 24.20 0.27
CA ARG A 27 10.95 24.81 -0.42
C ARG A 27 10.00 25.50 0.56
N ILE A 28 9.83 24.95 1.78
CA ILE A 28 9.05 25.59 2.84
C ILE A 28 9.70 26.90 3.27
N ARG A 29 11.01 26.92 3.53
CA ARG A 29 11.70 28.17 3.89
C ARG A 29 11.59 29.25 2.82
N LYS A 30 11.59 28.87 1.53
CA LYS A 30 11.31 29.81 0.43
C LYS A 30 9.89 30.35 0.50
N LEU A 31 8.92 29.48 0.74
CA LEU A 31 7.53 29.88 0.94
C LEU A 31 7.39 30.85 2.14
N LEU A 32 8.00 30.54 3.28
CA LEU A 32 7.94 31.39 4.47
C LEU A 32 8.48 32.81 4.23
N ARG A 33 9.46 32.99 3.32
CA ARG A 33 9.92 34.32 2.90
C ARG A 33 8.84 35.12 2.16
N VAL A 34 7.98 34.44 1.39
CA VAL A 34 6.85 35.07 0.70
C VAL A 34 5.71 35.33 1.67
N VAL A 35 5.44 34.39 2.59
CA VAL A 35 4.44 34.58 3.65
C VAL A 35 4.79 35.79 4.52
N ALA A 36 6.07 36.02 4.81
CA ALA A 36 6.53 37.19 5.57
C ALA A 36 6.28 38.54 4.87
N LEU A 37 5.97 38.56 3.57
CA LEU A 37 5.53 39.79 2.88
C LEU A 37 4.13 40.23 3.31
N ASP A 38 3.30 39.28 3.77
CA ASP A 38 1.98 39.54 4.34
C ASP A 38 2.10 39.68 5.86
N PHE A 39 2.77 40.75 6.31
CA PHE A 39 3.14 40.94 7.71
C PHE A 39 1.94 40.83 8.67
N GLU A 40 0.78 41.35 8.26
CA GLU A 40 -0.45 41.35 9.05
C GLU A 40 -1.04 39.95 9.24
N HIS A 41 -0.93 39.06 8.25
CA HIS A 41 -1.57 37.74 8.26
C HIS A 41 -0.58 36.57 8.32
N GLN A 42 0.73 36.82 8.40
CA GLN A 42 1.77 35.79 8.28
C GLN A 42 1.58 34.61 9.25
N ASP A 43 1.22 34.88 10.50
CA ASP A 43 1.07 33.83 11.53
C ASP A 43 -0.20 33.00 11.28
N VAL A 44 -1.29 33.65 10.86
CA VAL A 44 -2.53 32.97 10.46
C VAL A 44 -2.26 32.08 9.25
N ILE A 45 -1.55 32.58 8.24
CA ILE A 45 -1.18 31.81 7.04
C ILE A 45 -0.30 30.62 7.40
N ARG A 46 0.69 30.81 8.28
CA ARG A 46 1.55 29.73 8.80
C ARG A 46 0.74 28.66 9.50
N MET A 47 -0.18 29.05 10.39
CA MET A 47 -1.06 28.12 11.08
C MET A 47 -1.98 27.37 10.12
N GLN A 48 -2.54 28.04 9.11
CA GLN A 48 -3.37 27.38 8.09
C GLN A 48 -2.57 26.35 7.28
N LEU A 49 -1.34 26.67 6.87
CA LEU A 49 -0.46 25.74 6.15
C LEU A 49 -0.02 24.56 7.03
N ALA A 50 0.25 24.80 8.31
CA ALA A 50 0.60 23.74 9.26
C ALA A 50 -0.60 22.82 9.52
N GLY A 51 -1.78 23.40 9.80
CA GLY A 51 -3.03 22.66 9.97
C GLY A 51 -3.38 21.84 8.73
N ALA A 52 -3.17 22.39 7.53
CA ALA A 52 -3.33 21.65 6.28
C ALA A 52 -2.47 20.38 6.21
N CYS A 53 -1.20 20.49 6.60
CA CYS A 53 -0.29 19.35 6.63
C CYS A 53 -0.70 18.33 7.71
N GLU A 54 -1.10 18.79 8.89
CA GLU A 54 -1.51 17.95 10.02
C GLU A 54 -2.80 17.18 9.73
N SER A 55 -3.84 17.86 9.23
CA SER A 55 -5.10 17.22 8.85
C SER A 55 -4.87 16.12 7.81
N ARG A 56 -4.10 16.41 6.76
CA ARG A 56 -3.80 15.43 5.71
C ARG A 56 -2.91 14.28 6.22
N ALA A 57 -1.97 14.56 7.11
CA ALA A 57 -1.19 13.50 7.77
C ALA A 57 -2.09 12.58 8.58
N GLN A 58 -3.06 13.15 9.31
CA GLN A 58 -4.00 12.40 10.11
C GLN A 58 -4.92 11.54 9.23
N GLU A 59 -5.47 12.07 8.14
CA GLU A 59 -6.28 11.31 7.18
C GLU A 59 -5.54 10.07 6.64
N LEU A 60 -4.26 10.22 6.28
CA LEU A 60 -3.42 9.09 5.84
C LEU A 60 -3.23 8.05 6.95
N LEU A 61 -3.04 8.49 8.19
CA LEU A 61 -2.86 7.62 9.35
C LEU A 61 -4.16 6.94 9.78
N ASP A 62 -5.31 7.57 9.59
CA ASP A 62 -6.61 6.97 9.85
C ASP A 62 -6.88 5.85 8.82
N GLY A 63 -6.50 6.07 7.57
CA GLY A 63 -6.57 5.07 6.50
C GLY A 63 -5.59 3.89 6.66
N ARG A 64 -4.54 4.00 7.48
CA ARG A 64 -3.52 2.94 7.58
C ARG A 64 -4.05 1.64 8.18
N LYS A 65 -5.07 1.73 9.05
CA LYS A 65 -5.66 0.55 9.71
C LYS A 65 -6.33 -0.38 8.69
N SER A 66 -7.02 0.17 7.68
CA SER A 66 -7.62 -0.63 6.62
C SER A 66 -6.55 -1.30 5.76
N LEU A 67 -5.49 -0.56 5.38
CA LEU A 67 -4.37 -1.11 4.62
C LEU A 67 -3.68 -2.26 5.36
N ALA A 68 -3.44 -2.12 6.66
CA ALA A 68 -2.86 -3.16 7.49
C ALA A 68 -3.78 -4.41 7.55
N ASN A 69 -5.08 -4.21 7.76
CA ASN A 69 -6.05 -5.31 7.78
C ASN A 69 -6.11 -6.03 6.44
N GLU A 70 -6.15 -5.30 5.32
CA GLU A 70 -6.14 -5.88 3.97
C GLU A 70 -4.86 -6.67 3.70
N ALA A 71 -3.70 -6.15 4.13
CA ALA A 71 -2.44 -6.86 4.02
C ALA A 71 -2.48 -8.19 4.80
N VAL A 72 -2.90 -8.16 6.07
CA VAL A 72 -3.04 -9.36 6.91
C VAL A 72 -4.00 -10.37 6.27
N ASN A 73 -5.14 -9.92 5.77
CA ASN A 73 -6.12 -10.80 5.11
C ASN A 73 -5.53 -11.51 3.88
N HIS A 74 -4.79 -10.79 3.04
CA HIS A 74 -4.11 -11.39 1.88
C HIS A 74 -3.00 -12.35 2.30
N HIS A 75 -2.26 -12.04 3.36
CA HIS A 75 -1.23 -12.91 3.90
C HIS A 75 -1.83 -14.20 4.47
N GLN A 76 -2.92 -14.09 5.23
CA GLN A 76 -3.65 -15.23 5.78
C GLN A 76 -4.20 -16.11 4.67
N LYS A 77 -4.82 -15.54 3.64
CA LYS A 77 -5.28 -16.30 2.47
C LYS A 77 -4.13 -17.10 1.82
N ALA A 78 -2.95 -16.50 1.70
CA ALA A 78 -1.79 -17.22 1.17
C ALA A 78 -1.33 -18.37 2.08
N ALA A 79 -1.39 -18.17 3.40
CA ALA A 79 -1.07 -19.20 4.39
C ALA A 79 -2.09 -20.36 4.36
N ASP A 80 -3.38 -20.06 4.24
CA ASP A 80 -4.46 -21.06 4.19
C ASP A 80 -4.42 -21.95 2.93
N LEU A 81 -3.81 -21.45 1.85
CA LEU A 81 -3.59 -22.20 0.62
C LEU A 81 -2.38 -23.14 0.70
N GLU A 82 -1.43 -22.92 1.62
CA GLU A 82 -0.22 -23.75 1.74
C GLU A 82 -0.54 -25.23 2.02
N PRO A 83 -1.39 -25.58 3.02
CA PRO A 83 -1.70 -26.98 3.29
C PRO A 83 -2.38 -27.68 2.12
N GLN A 84 -3.17 -26.95 1.33
CA GLN A 84 -3.85 -27.49 0.14
C GLN A 84 -2.86 -27.77 -0.99
N ILE A 85 -1.90 -26.87 -1.21
CA ILE A 85 -0.79 -27.07 -2.16
C ILE A 85 0.04 -28.29 -1.76
N GLU A 86 0.42 -28.42 -0.49
CA GLU A 86 1.20 -29.56 -0.01
C GLU A 86 0.42 -30.87 -0.12
N THR A 87 -0.88 -30.85 0.14
CA THR A 87 -1.76 -32.02 -0.05
C THR A 87 -1.81 -32.44 -1.52
N ALA A 88 -2.00 -31.49 -2.45
CA ALA A 88 -2.00 -31.77 -3.89
C ALA A 88 -0.65 -32.32 -4.37
N LYS A 89 0.48 -31.75 -3.92
CA LYS A 89 1.83 -32.27 -4.22
C LYS A 89 2.01 -33.72 -3.75
N ARG A 90 1.54 -34.05 -2.53
CA ARG A 90 1.58 -35.42 -2.00
C ARG A 90 0.76 -36.37 -2.87
N ARG A 91 -0.48 -36.00 -3.22
CA ARG A 91 -1.35 -36.82 -4.09
C ARG A 91 -0.74 -37.08 -5.45
N ILE A 92 -0.19 -36.04 -6.09
CA ILE A 92 0.54 -36.16 -7.37
C ILE A 92 1.69 -37.16 -7.25
N THR A 93 2.45 -37.09 -6.16
CA THR A 93 3.59 -37.98 -5.91
C THR A 93 3.13 -39.44 -5.78
N THR A 94 2.09 -39.69 -4.98
CA THR A 94 1.51 -41.03 -4.80
C THR A 94 0.96 -41.58 -6.12
N LEU A 95 0.19 -40.78 -6.88
CA LEU A 95 -0.35 -41.21 -8.18
C LEU A 95 0.76 -41.56 -9.17
N ARG A 96 1.84 -40.77 -9.21
CA ARG A 96 3.01 -41.07 -10.07
C ARG A 96 3.66 -42.40 -9.69
N ALA A 97 3.82 -42.68 -8.39
CA ALA A 97 4.36 -43.95 -7.91
C ALA A 97 3.46 -45.13 -8.33
N CYS A 98 2.16 -45.05 -8.08
CA CYS A 98 1.20 -46.10 -8.47
C CYS A 98 1.17 -46.37 -9.98
N ILE A 99 1.23 -45.32 -10.81
CA ILE A 99 1.29 -45.46 -12.27
C ILE A 99 2.57 -46.17 -12.71
N LYS A 100 3.70 -45.86 -12.07
CA LYS A 100 5.00 -46.47 -12.37
C LYS A 100 5.04 -47.94 -11.97
N GLU A 101 4.50 -48.28 -10.80
CA GLU A 101 4.52 -49.66 -10.27
C GLU A 101 3.53 -50.59 -10.97
N GLN A 102 2.32 -50.10 -11.28
CA GLN A 102 1.22 -50.94 -11.80
C GLN A 102 0.51 -50.29 -13.00
N PRO A 103 1.17 -50.15 -14.16
CA PRO A 103 0.66 -49.34 -15.28
C PRO A 103 -0.66 -49.84 -15.86
N LYS A 104 -0.87 -51.16 -15.97
CA LYS A 104 -2.12 -51.73 -16.51
C LYS A 104 -3.31 -51.46 -15.58
N LYS A 105 -3.14 -51.68 -14.28
CA LYS A 105 -4.16 -51.43 -13.26
C LYS A 105 -4.44 -49.93 -13.11
N ALA A 106 -3.40 -49.10 -13.18
CA ALA A 106 -3.52 -47.65 -13.12
C ALA A 106 -4.36 -47.08 -14.28
N ARG A 107 -4.21 -47.61 -15.51
CA ARG A 107 -5.07 -47.24 -16.65
C ARG A 107 -6.53 -47.65 -16.43
N GLN A 108 -6.78 -48.85 -15.92
CA GLN A 108 -8.14 -49.31 -15.61
C GLN A 108 -8.82 -48.47 -14.53
N LEU A 109 -8.05 -47.94 -13.57
CA LEU A 109 -8.54 -47.10 -12.48
C LEU A 109 -8.56 -45.59 -12.81
N GLY A 110 -8.18 -45.19 -14.02
CA GLY A 110 -8.17 -43.79 -14.46
C GLY A 110 -7.17 -42.90 -13.72
N TYR A 111 -6.05 -43.46 -13.26
CA TYR A 111 -5.02 -42.70 -12.54
C TYR A 111 -4.31 -41.63 -13.39
N PRO A 112 -4.05 -41.83 -14.70
CA PRO A 112 -3.49 -40.79 -15.56
C PRO A 112 -4.37 -39.53 -15.61
N GLU A 113 -5.68 -39.70 -15.72
CA GLU A 113 -6.66 -38.62 -15.75
C GLU A 113 -6.69 -37.88 -14.40
N ARG A 114 -6.78 -38.62 -13.28
CA ARG A 114 -6.69 -38.04 -11.93
C ARG A 114 -5.37 -37.29 -11.69
N LEU A 115 -4.27 -37.80 -12.21
CA LEU A 115 -2.96 -37.13 -12.13
C LEU A 115 -2.96 -35.81 -12.89
N HIS A 116 -3.61 -35.75 -14.04
CA HIS A 116 -3.77 -34.51 -14.80
C HIS A 116 -4.63 -33.51 -14.02
N GLU A 117 -5.78 -33.94 -13.48
CA GLU A 117 -6.67 -33.11 -12.66
C GLU A 117 -5.95 -32.53 -11.43
N GLU A 118 -5.22 -33.36 -10.68
CA GLU A 118 -4.47 -32.91 -9.50
C GLU A 118 -3.36 -31.92 -9.87
N ARG A 119 -2.73 -32.04 -11.05
CA ARG A 119 -1.75 -31.06 -11.56
C ARG A 119 -2.40 -29.73 -11.90
N GLU A 120 -3.56 -29.75 -12.55
CA GLU A 120 -4.30 -28.52 -12.85
C GLU A 120 -4.80 -27.85 -11.57
N GLN A 121 -5.24 -28.63 -10.57
CA GLN A 121 -5.60 -28.11 -9.26
C GLN A 121 -4.39 -27.48 -8.54
N LEU A 122 -3.23 -28.15 -8.54
CA LEU A 122 -2.00 -27.59 -7.99
C LEU A 122 -1.61 -26.27 -8.67
N LYS A 123 -1.73 -26.20 -10.01
CA LYS A 123 -1.45 -24.98 -10.78
C LYS A 123 -2.38 -23.84 -10.37
N LYS A 124 -3.68 -24.09 -10.22
CA LYS A 124 -4.67 -23.11 -9.74
C LYS A 124 -4.34 -22.61 -8.33
N LEU A 125 -4.15 -23.52 -7.38
CA LEU A 125 -3.82 -23.17 -5.99
C LEU A 125 -2.52 -22.36 -5.88
N THR A 126 -1.50 -22.75 -6.65
CA THR A 126 -0.22 -22.03 -6.68
C THR A 126 -0.38 -20.62 -7.26
N ALA A 127 -1.16 -20.48 -8.34
CA ALA A 127 -1.47 -19.18 -8.93
C ALA A 127 -2.24 -18.29 -7.94
N GLU A 128 -3.26 -18.82 -7.27
CA GLU A 128 -4.03 -18.10 -6.25
C GLU A 128 -3.16 -17.64 -5.08
N ARG A 129 -2.29 -18.52 -4.55
CA ARG A 129 -1.35 -18.17 -3.49
C ARG A 129 -0.38 -17.08 -3.93
N SER A 130 0.15 -17.17 -5.14
CA SER A 130 1.05 -16.15 -5.69
C SER A 130 0.34 -14.79 -5.84
N GLY A 131 -0.93 -14.80 -6.28
CA GLY A 131 -1.78 -13.61 -6.36
C GLY A 131 -2.03 -12.98 -4.99
N ALA A 132 -2.33 -13.80 -3.97
CA ALA A 132 -2.51 -13.35 -2.60
C ALA A 132 -1.23 -12.74 -2.02
N LEU A 133 -0.05 -13.35 -2.24
CA LEU A 133 1.23 -12.78 -1.82
C LEU A 133 1.57 -11.47 -2.54
N SER A 134 1.23 -11.37 -3.83
CA SER A 134 1.40 -10.12 -4.60
C SER A 134 0.53 -9.00 -4.02
N ALA A 135 -0.75 -9.30 -3.75
CA ALA A 135 -1.69 -8.36 -3.13
C ALA A 135 -1.22 -7.92 -1.73
N PHE A 136 -0.74 -8.86 -0.90
CA PHE A 136 -0.12 -8.56 0.39
C PHE A 136 1.05 -7.57 0.25
N ARG A 137 2.00 -7.85 -0.65
CA ARG A 137 3.16 -6.97 -0.88
C ARG A 137 2.74 -5.58 -1.35
N LYS A 138 1.72 -5.51 -2.21
CA LYS A 138 1.16 -4.23 -2.67
C LYS A 138 0.60 -3.43 -1.49
N LYS A 139 -0.24 -4.05 -0.66
CA LYS A 139 -0.85 -3.39 0.51
C LYS A 139 0.17 -2.97 1.55
N LYS A 140 1.20 -3.79 1.78
CA LYS A 140 2.33 -3.42 2.64
C LYS A 140 3.06 -2.18 2.15
N ARG A 141 3.32 -2.07 0.83
CA ARG A 141 3.95 -0.87 0.24
C ARG A 141 3.06 0.37 0.34
N GLU A 142 1.75 0.22 0.12
CA GLU A 142 0.78 1.32 0.28
C GLU A 142 0.77 1.83 1.73
N PHE A 143 0.81 0.92 2.71
CA PHE A 143 0.93 1.26 4.13
C PHE A 143 2.21 2.03 4.43
N GLU A 144 3.38 1.49 4.03
CA GLU A 144 4.68 2.13 4.24
C GLU A 144 4.76 3.51 3.57
N ALA A 145 4.21 3.65 2.36
CA ALA A 145 4.16 4.91 1.64
C ALA A 145 3.24 5.94 2.32
N ALA A 146 2.10 5.50 2.86
CA ALA A 146 1.20 6.37 3.61
C ALA A 146 1.87 6.88 4.89
N GLU A 147 2.55 6.00 5.65
CA GLU A 147 3.28 6.41 6.85
C GLU A 147 4.43 7.36 6.53
N ALA A 148 5.24 7.08 5.50
CA ALA A 148 6.31 7.97 5.09
C ALA A 148 5.80 9.36 4.63
N THR A 149 4.65 9.38 3.94
CA THR A 149 4.01 10.62 3.49
C THR A 149 3.45 11.42 4.67
N ALA A 150 2.77 10.75 5.60
CA ALA A 150 2.24 11.38 6.82
C ALA A 150 3.35 11.95 7.70
N GLU A 151 4.45 11.22 7.85
CA GLU A 151 5.63 11.68 8.59
C GLU A 151 6.23 12.94 7.96
N LYS A 152 6.39 12.94 6.63
CA LYS A 152 6.88 14.12 5.92
C LYS A 152 5.94 15.32 6.03
N LEU A 153 4.63 15.10 6.06
CA LEU A 153 3.65 16.15 6.30
C LEU A 153 3.76 16.72 7.72
N ARG A 154 3.98 15.87 8.74
CA ARG A 154 4.22 16.32 10.12
C ARG A 154 5.49 17.16 10.23
N GLN A 155 6.60 16.72 9.63
CA GLN A 155 7.84 17.49 9.57
C GLN A 155 7.64 18.84 8.85
N ASN A 156 6.83 18.86 7.80
CA ASN A 156 6.48 20.11 7.12
C ASN A 156 5.70 21.05 8.04
N ALA A 157 4.73 20.53 8.81
CA ALA A 157 3.97 21.31 9.78
C ALA A 157 4.88 21.89 10.88
N GLU A 158 5.85 21.13 11.38
CA GLU A 158 6.84 21.61 12.36
C GLU A 158 7.64 22.81 11.85
N VAL A 159 8.08 22.78 10.58
CA VAL A 159 8.82 23.90 9.97
C VAL A 159 7.92 25.12 9.73
N LEU A 160 6.61 24.91 9.54
CA LEU A 160 5.64 25.97 9.28
C LEU A 160 5.23 26.72 10.55
N ARG A 161 5.26 26.05 11.71
CA ARG A 161 4.93 26.66 13.00
C ARG A 161 5.91 27.83 13.31
N PRO A 162 5.42 28.93 13.90
CA PRO A 162 6.24 30.09 14.28
C PRO A 162 7.36 29.73 15.28
#